data_AF-A0A8T9BFC1-F1
#
_entry.id   AF-A0A8T9BFC1-F1
#
_cell.length_a   1.000
_cell.length_b   1.000
_cell.length_c   1.000
_cell.angle_alpha   90.00
_cell.angle_beta   90.00
_cell.angle_gamma   90.00
#
_symmetry.space_group_name_H-M   'P 1'
#
loop_
_entity.id
_entity.type
_entity.pdbx_description
1 polymer ?
#
loop_
_entity_poly.entity_id
_entity_poly.type
_entity_poly.pdbx_seq_one_letter_code
_entity_poly.pdbx_strand_id
1 'polypeptide(L)'
;METTDFDWLNGNWASNLEFLPSDSPRAGTAAEADSQAGERVDQTGSELVLPLLRLSGWEADKQYDKNNPVCIHYDFRWKISQRENIRARHICSNTDPDLVLAPSDFWKVNFEARLETLLQDEDKFPGDTYTCEETIIEISIERSRQRGLSKRYPKLEINWQEVDEHLEGLGDLFSKRRKIIFGIEFVYKEVTGDSTTAKGKKKKKSATEAQKQQRAANAGLWSRLYELHRCRSKHCKQGPHCLPDERGNHRKLLPAQLEEIVYYIKANMEEGETEETVKVDIEIPPHILRNILDNSRKRKADNSPDCRHCKVHVSETIPSEDSGDVEGDRHAKLEEYCNWGLTQVDSERWRNALQIANQVAMDQFLELNTILQHPKVVADLMIKLKVPPGIALQFVSNIKKFLREEK
;
A
#
# COMPACT_ATOMS: atom_id res chain seq x y z
N MET A 1 11.98 -46.82 -20.33
CA MET A 1 13.10 -47.60 -19.80
C MET A 1 14.26 -46.64 -19.75
N GLU A 2 14.85 -46.21 -18.64
CA GLU A 2 14.74 -46.35 -17.18
C GLU A 2 15.45 -45.07 -16.68
N THR A 3 14.81 -44.18 -15.93
CA THR A 3 14.89 -44.05 -14.46
C THR A 3 16.29 -44.09 -13.85
N THR A 4 16.67 -42.96 -13.25
CA THR A 4 17.35 -42.75 -11.96
C THR A 4 17.40 -41.21 -11.83
N ASP A 5 16.67 -40.48 -10.98
CA ASP A 5 16.14 -40.69 -9.63
C ASP A 5 17.20 -41.07 -8.60
N PHE A 6 17.66 -40.05 -7.85
CA PHE A 6 17.86 -40.19 -6.42
C PHE A 6 17.81 -38.83 -5.71
N ASP A 7 17.23 -38.91 -4.51
CA ASP A 7 16.45 -37.94 -3.76
C ASP A 7 17.15 -37.65 -2.40
N TRP A 8 16.42 -37.01 -1.47
CA TRP A 8 16.70 -36.76 -0.02
C TRP A 8 17.37 -35.40 0.27
N LEU A 9 16.89 -34.49 1.15
CA LEU A 9 15.80 -34.37 2.15
C LEU A 9 15.85 -32.90 2.66
N ASN A 10 14.80 -32.10 2.87
CA ASN A 10 13.70 -32.11 3.85
C ASN A 10 14.04 -32.49 5.32
N GLY A 11 14.06 -31.48 6.20
CA GLY A 11 14.21 -31.62 7.64
C GLY A 11 13.21 -30.72 8.38
N ASN A 12 12.04 -31.27 8.67
CA ASN A 12 11.00 -30.73 9.53
C ASN A 12 11.33 -31.03 10.99
N TRP A 13 11.18 -30.07 11.90
CA TRP A 13 10.81 -30.39 13.29
C TRP A 13 9.85 -29.33 13.82
N ALA A 14 8.60 -29.75 13.93
CA ALA A 14 7.52 -29.07 14.61
C ALA A 14 7.65 -29.25 16.12
N SER A 15 7.31 -28.19 16.84
CA SER A 15 7.12 -28.09 18.27
C SER A 15 6.07 -29.08 18.77
N ASN A 16 6.38 -29.85 19.81
CA ASN A 16 5.40 -30.50 20.67
C ASN A 16 5.60 -29.99 22.10
N LEU A 17 4.62 -29.26 22.63
CA LEU A 17 4.51 -28.92 24.05
C LEU A 17 3.05 -29.16 24.46
N GLU A 18 2.80 -30.32 25.08
CA GLU A 18 1.55 -30.61 25.80
C GLU A 18 1.84 -30.75 27.30
N PHE A 19 0.79 -30.51 28.08
CA PHE A 19 0.80 -30.10 29.48
C PHE A 19 0.21 -31.20 30.41
N LEU A 20 0.71 -31.25 31.67
CA LEU A 20 0.12 -31.77 32.94
C LEU A 20 0.26 -33.28 33.32
N PRO A 21 0.07 -33.70 34.61
CA PRO A 21 0.59 -33.15 35.90
C PRO A 21 1.08 -34.21 36.96
N SER A 22 1.75 -33.72 38.02
CA SER A 22 1.84 -34.20 39.44
C SER A 22 2.22 -35.66 39.81
N ASP A 23 3.33 -35.84 40.56
CA ASP A 23 3.32 -36.18 42.01
C ASP A 23 4.74 -36.44 42.59
N SER A 24 4.93 -36.04 43.85
CA SER A 24 6.17 -36.06 44.69
C SER A 24 6.30 -37.40 45.49
N PRO A 25 7.18 -37.59 46.50
CA PRO A 25 8.48 -36.97 46.89
C PRO A 25 9.60 -38.02 47.21
N ARG A 26 10.85 -37.58 47.51
CA ARG A 26 11.57 -37.81 48.81
C ARG A 26 13.11 -37.71 48.75
N ALA A 27 13.64 -36.91 49.70
CA ALA A 27 14.98 -36.89 50.34
C ALA A 27 16.23 -36.74 49.45
N GLY A 28 17.21 -35.87 49.71
CA GLY A 28 17.57 -35.09 50.89
C GLY A 28 19.03 -35.37 51.24
N THR A 29 19.95 -34.45 50.94
CA THR A 29 21.25 -34.29 51.62
C THR A 29 21.87 -32.93 51.29
N ALA A 30 22.39 -32.28 52.34
CA ALA A 30 23.03 -30.98 52.36
C ALA A 30 24.57 -31.11 52.33
N ALA A 31 25.23 -29.94 52.34
CA ALA A 31 26.69 -29.66 52.35
C ALA A 31 27.30 -29.54 50.94
N GLU A 32 28.12 -28.54 50.61
CA GLU A 32 28.93 -27.65 51.42
C GLU A 32 29.28 -26.40 50.59
N ALA A 33 29.29 -25.23 51.24
CA ALA A 33 29.83 -24.00 50.71
C ALA A 33 31.35 -24.03 50.92
N ASP A 34 32.14 -23.68 49.90
CA ASP A 34 33.43 -23.06 50.17
C ASP A 34 33.79 -22.02 49.12
N SER A 35 34.32 -20.93 49.65
CA SER A 35 34.54 -19.66 48.97
C SER A 35 35.96 -19.58 48.44
N GLN A 36 36.15 -19.25 47.17
CA GLN A 36 37.38 -18.58 46.73
C GLN A 36 37.03 -17.38 45.86
N ALA A 37 37.17 -16.22 46.50
CA ALA A 37 37.20 -14.90 45.91
C ALA A 37 38.50 -14.73 45.10
N GLY A 38 38.36 -14.25 43.87
CA GLY A 38 39.46 -13.79 43.02
C GLY A 38 38.92 -12.83 41.97
N GLU A 39 39.07 -11.54 42.24
CA GLU A 39 38.96 -10.39 41.34
C GLU A 39 37.75 -10.32 40.39
N ARG A 40 36.62 -9.91 40.97
CA ARG A 40 35.58 -9.19 40.25
C ARG A 40 36.15 -7.81 39.89
N VAL A 41 36.66 -7.67 38.66
CA VAL A 41 36.89 -6.35 38.08
C VAL A 41 35.53 -5.68 37.99
N ASP A 42 35.30 -4.75 38.91
CA ASP A 42 34.17 -3.84 38.94
C ASP A 42 34.35 -2.86 37.76
N GLN A 43 33.98 -3.30 36.56
CA GLN A 43 33.75 -2.38 35.46
C GLN A 43 32.40 -1.73 35.72
N THR A 44 32.46 -0.60 36.43
CA THR A 44 31.45 0.44 36.39
C THR A 44 30.91 0.57 34.97
N GLY A 45 29.62 0.25 34.80
CA GLY A 45 28.96 0.24 33.50
C GLY A 45 29.05 1.59 32.80
N SER A 46 30.07 1.77 31.97
CA SER A 46 29.93 2.60 30.79
C SER A 46 29.00 1.84 29.85
N GLU A 47 27.88 2.43 29.49
CA GLU A 47 27.08 1.99 28.35
C GLU A 47 28.05 1.92 27.15
N LEU A 48 28.54 0.72 26.82
CA LEU A 48 29.52 0.52 25.77
C LEU A 48 28.83 0.93 24.46
N VAL A 49 29.21 2.09 23.94
CA VAL A 49 28.79 2.54 22.61
C VAL A 49 29.44 1.57 21.63
N LEU A 50 28.63 0.75 20.99
CA LEU A 50 29.10 -0.22 20.01
C LEU A 50 29.57 0.55 18.77
N PRO A 51 30.84 0.42 18.36
CA PRO A 51 31.35 1.10 17.18
C PRO A 51 30.77 0.49 15.89
N LEU A 52 30.71 1.31 14.86
CA LEU A 52 30.53 0.85 13.49
C LEU A 52 31.92 0.51 12.89
N LEU A 53 32.11 -0.71 12.38
CA LEU A 53 33.44 -1.11 11.91
C LEU A 53 33.82 -0.37 10.64
N ARG A 54 35.02 0.21 10.62
CA ARG A 54 35.63 0.76 9.41
C ARG A 54 36.47 -0.30 8.71
N LEU A 55 36.79 -0.06 7.44
CA LEU A 55 37.60 -0.97 6.63
C LEU A 55 38.90 -1.42 7.31
N SER A 56 39.55 -0.54 8.08
CA SER A 56 40.79 -0.85 8.80
C SER A 56 40.64 -1.86 9.95
N GLY A 57 39.43 -2.03 10.48
CA GLY A 57 39.12 -2.95 11.59
C GLY A 57 38.25 -4.14 11.17
N TRP A 58 38.00 -4.29 9.88
CA TRP A 58 37.14 -5.32 9.32
C TRP A 58 37.93 -6.43 8.65
N GLU A 59 37.56 -7.68 8.96
CA GLU A 59 38.09 -8.90 8.36
C GLU A 59 36.94 -9.66 7.68
N ALA A 60 37.05 -9.92 6.38
CA ALA A 60 35.97 -10.49 5.58
C ALA A 60 35.52 -11.88 6.04
N ASP A 61 36.46 -12.71 6.50
CA ASP A 61 36.20 -14.10 6.89
C ASP A 61 35.88 -14.25 8.39
N LYS A 62 35.90 -13.15 9.15
CA LYS A 62 35.67 -13.17 10.59
C LYS A 62 34.18 -13.08 10.89
N GLN A 63 33.68 -14.05 11.67
CA GLN A 63 32.35 -13.95 12.23
C GLN A 63 32.39 -13.06 13.47
N TYR A 64 31.78 -11.88 13.36
CA TYR A 64 31.65 -10.96 14.48
C TYR A 64 30.47 -11.40 15.36
N ASP A 65 30.78 -11.63 16.64
CA ASP A 65 29.90 -11.54 17.80
C ASP A 65 28.41 -11.88 17.66
N LYS A 66 28.11 -13.10 17.22
CA LYS A 66 26.74 -13.63 17.11
C LYS A 66 25.92 -13.56 18.41
N ASN A 67 26.57 -13.55 19.58
CA ASN A 67 25.92 -13.62 20.90
C ASN A 67 26.29 -12.48 21.88
N ASN A 68 27.35 -11.70 21.63
CA ASN A 68 27.82 -10.62 22.51
C ASN A 68 28.41 -9.47 21.68
N PRO A 69 27.58 -8.57 21.13
CA PRO A 69 28.01 -7.64 20.08
C PRO A 69 29.14 -6.73 20.57
N VAL A 70 30.27 -6.74 19.85
CA VAL A 70 31.37 -5.77 20.03
C VAL A 70 31.29 -4.64 19.00
N CYS A 71 30.42 -4.77 18.00
CA CYS A 71 30.14 -3.76 16.97
C CYS A 71 28.65 -3.75 16.58
N ILE A 72 28.24 -2.76 15.80
CA ILE A 72 26.87 -2.66 15.26
C ILE A 72 26.70 -3.63 14.08
N HIS A 73 25.57 -4.33 14.05
CA HIS A 73 25.14 -5.14 12.90
C HIS A 73 23.88 -4.55 12.27
N TYR A 74 23.77 -4.65 10.95
CA TYR A 74 22.60 -4.21 10.21
C TYR A 74 22.31 -5.11 9.00
N ASP A 75 21.04 -5.18 8.61
CA ASP A 75 20.65 -5.79 7.35
C ASP A 75 20.69 -4.75 6.23
N PHE A 76 21.41 -5.06 5.15
CA PHE A 76 21.46 -4.21 3.98
C PHE A 76 20.43 -4.65 2.94
N ARG A 77 19.45 -3.80 2.66
CA ARG A 77 18.45 -3.99 1.62
C ARG A 77 18.76 -3.08 0.47
N TRP A 78 18.83 -3.61 -0.73
CA TRP A 78 19.02 -2.80 -1.92
C TRP A 78 17.98 -3.09 -2.99
N LYS A 79 17.66 -2.06 -3.76
CA LYS A 79 16.66 -2.09 -4.81
C LYS A 79 17.13 -1.27 -6.00
N ILE A 80 16.91 -1.77 -7.21
CA ILE A 80 17.11 -1.03 -8.44
C ILE A 80 15.77 -0.92 -9.15
N SER A 81 15.41 0.30 -9.50
CA SER A 81 14.17 0.65 -10.18
C SER A 81 14.46 1.46 -11.44
N GLN A 82 13.70 1.24 -12.50
CA GLN A 82 13.79 1.97 -13.77
C GLN A 82 12.62 2.94 -13.91
N ARG A 83 12.90 4.20 -14.22
CA ARG A 83 11.90 5.24 -14.44
C ARG A 83 11.72 5.50 -15.93
N GLU A 84 10.59 5.04 -16.45
CA GLU A 84 10.19 5.29 -17.86
C GLU A 84 9.31 6.56 -17.98
N ASN A 85 8.48 6.84 -16.97
CA ASN A 85 7.55 7.98 -16.93
C ASN A 85 7.39 8.53 -15.49
N ILE A 86 6.17 8.51 -14.94
CA ILE A 86 5.84 9.07 -13.61
C ILE A 86 6.23 8.11 -12.47
N ARG A 87 6.19 6.80 -12.72
CA ARG A 87 6.48 5.75 -11.72
C ARG A 87 7.76 5.01 -12.06
N ALA A 88 8.51 4.64 -11.03
CA ALA A 88 9.66 3.76 -11.16
C ALA A 88 9.17 2.29 -11.11
N ARG A 89 9.54 1.50 -12.12
CA ARG A 89 9.32 0.06 -12.21
C ARG A 89 10.44 -0.64 -11.43
N HIS A 90 10.10 -1.56 -10.54
CA HIS A 90 11.09 -2.41 -9.88
C HIS A 90 11.76 -3.35 -10.90
N ILE A 91 13.09 -3.42 -10.86
CA ILE A 91 13.88 -4.32 -11.72
C ILE A 91 14.39 -5.50 -10.90
N CYS A 92 15.11 -5.20 -9.83
CA CYS A 92 15.64 -6.23 -8.94
C CYS A 92 15.92 -5.65 -7.55
N SER A 93 16.00 -6.53 -6.57
CA SER A 93 16.34 -6.20 -5.19
C SER A 93 16.93 -7.42 -4.51
N ASN A 94 17.73 -7.20 -3.48
CA ASN A 94 18.17 -8.27 -2.59
C ASN A 94 18.41 -7.72 -1.18
N THR A 95 18.70 -8.63 -0.26
CA THR A 95 19.07 -8.31 1.12
C THR A 95 20.32 -9.08 1.50
N ASP A 96 21.34 -8.36 1.96
CA ASP A 96 22.54 -8.93 2.56
C ASP A 96 22.40 -8.76 4.09
N PRO A 97 22.10 -9.83 4.85
CA PRO A 97 21.86 -9.74 6.27
C PRO A 97 23.17 -9.62 7.07
N ASP A 98 23.06 -9.12 8.30
CA ASP A 98 24.12 -9.22 9.32
C ASP A 98 25.47 -8.58 8.93
N LEU A 99 25.43 -7.44 8.24
CA LEU A 99 26.63 -6.68 7.90
C LEU A 99 27.12 -5.85 9.08
N VAL A 100 28.44 -5.75 9.21
CA VAL A 100 29.12 -5.02 10.31
C VAL A 100 29.99 -3.85 9.83
N LEU A 101 30.35 -3.85 8.54
CA LEU A 101 31.19 -2.84 7.93
C LEU A 101 30.37 -1.56 7.70
N ALA A 102 30.96 -0.39 7.90
CA ALA A 102 30.28 0.88 7.65
C ALA A 102 29.71 0.95 6.22
N PRO A 103 28.49 1.47 6.02
CA PRO A 103 27.88 1.58 4.69
C PRO A 103 28.79 2.16 3.62
N SER A 104 29.55 3.20 3.95
CA SER A 104 30.47 3.84 3.01
C SER A 104 31.68 2.99 2.61
N ASP A 105 32.18 2.15 3.52
CA ASP A 105 33.28 1.24 3.24
C ASP A 105 32.76 0.00 2.50
N PHE A 106 31.60 -0.53 2.91
CA PHE A 106 30.92 -1.63 2.21
C PHE A 106 30.57 -1.26 0.76
N TRP A 107 30.14 -0.01 0.54
CA TRP A 107 29.92 0.52 -0.80
C TRP A 107 31.16 0.36 -1.68
N LYS A 108 32.30 0.89 -1.23
CA LYS A 108 33.55 0.93 -2.00
C LYS A 108 34.14 -0.45 -2.26
N VAL A 109 34.06 -1.35 -1.28
CA VAL A 109 34.77 -2.64 -1.36
C VAL A 109 33.94 -3.70 -2.09
N ASN A 110 32.62 -3.70 -1.90
CA ASN A 110 31.78 -4.80 -2.38
C ASN A 110 30.67 -4.31 -3.31
N PHE A 111 29.90 -3.31 -2.89
CA PHE A 111 28.60 -3.06 -3.53
C PHE A 111 28.71 -2.24 -4.83
N GLU A 112 29.68 -1.34 -4.96
CA GLU A 112 29.87 -0.55 -6.19
C GLU A 112 30.14 -1.45 -7.40
N ALA A 113 31.12 -2.36 -7.29
CA ALA A 113 31.40 -3.34 -8.35
C ALA A 113 30.23 -4.29 -8.62
N ARG A 114 29.48 -4.67 -7.57
CA ARG A 114 28.26 -5.48 -7.71
C ARG A 114 27.18 -4.73 -8.46
N LEU A 115 27.00 -3.44 -8.20
CA LEU A 115 26.04 -2.58 -8.88
C LEU A 115 26.40 -2.45 -10.37
N GLU A 116 27.66 -2.21 -10.70
CA GLU A 116 28.12 -2.16 -12.09
C GLU A 116 27.83 -3.46 -12.83
N THR A 117 28.11 -4.61 -12.20
CA THR A 117 27.81 -5.93 -12.77
C THR A 117 26.32 -6.13 -13.00
N LEU A 118 25.46 -5.67 -12.07
CA LEU A 118 24.01 -5.75 -12.21
C LEU A 118 23.47 -4.89 -13.36
N LEU A 119 24.12 -3.76 -13.65
CA LEU A 119 23.74 -2.87 -14.75
C LEU A 119 24.17 -3.40 -16.13
N GLN A 120 25.12 -4.34 -16.18
CA GLN A 120 25.55 -5.02 -17.41
C GLN A 120 24.67 -6.23 -17.77
N ASP A 121 23.70 -6.58 -16.92
CA ASP A 121 22.78 -7.68 -17.16
C ASP A 121 21.73 -7.27 -18.22
N GLU A 122 21.98 -7.66 -19.47
CA GLU A 122 21.13 -7.36 -20.64
C GLU A 122 19.69 -7.85 -20.49
N ASP A 123 19.44 -8.90 -19.70
CA ASP A 123 18.08 -9.40 -19.45
C ASP A 123 17.29 -8.43 -18.55
N LYS A 124 17.99 -7.74 -17.63
CA LYS A 124 17.39 -6.79 -16.68
C LYS A 124 17.38 -5.36 -17.19
N PHE A 125 18.41 -4.98 -17.94
CA PHE A 125 18.62 -3.65 -18.50
C PHE A 125 18.81 -3.72 -20.03
N PRO A 126 17.79 -4.13 -20.79
CA PRO A 126 17.88 -4.19 -22.25
C PRO A 126 17.90 -2.77 -22.83
N GLY A 127 18.86 -2.44 -23.70
CA GLY A 127 18.87 -1.18 -24.45
C GLY A 127 20.00 -0.20 -24.10
N ASP A 128 19.80 1.08 -24.46
CA ASP A 128 20.83 2.12 -24.40
C ASP A 128 21.27 2.50 -22.97
N THR A 129 22.35 3.29 -22.87
CA THR A 129 22.95 3.80 -21.64
C THR A 129 21.94 4.25 -20.58
N TYR A 130 22.00 3.64 -19.39
CA TYR A 130 21.19 4.02 -18.24
C TYR A 130 21.93 5.04 -17.38
N THR A 131 21.21 6.04 -16.88
CA THR A 131 21.75 7.03 -15.92
C THR A 131 20.98 6.97 -14.60
N CYS A 132 21.71 6.98 -13.49
CA CYS A 132 21.09 7.10 -12.18
C CYS A 132 20.52 8.52 -12.03
N GLU A 133 19.22 8.63 -11.78
CA GLU A 133 18.52 9.90 -11.57
C GLU A 133 18.52 10.26 -10.08
N GLU A 134 18.19 9.30 -9.23
CA GLU A 134 17.99 9.49 -7.80
C GLU A 134 18.45 8.25 -7.04
N THR A 135 19.09 8.45 -5.89
CA THR A 135 19.35 7.41 -4.90
C THR A 135 18.59 7.73 -3.62
N ILE A 136 17.81 6.78 -3.13
CA ILE A 136 17.02 6.91 -1.91
C ILE A 136 17.68 6.05 -0.83
N ILE A 137 18.01 6.66 0.30
CA ILE A 137 18.55 6.01 1.48
C ILE A 137 17.47 5.95 2.56
N GLU A 138 17.26 4.77 3.12
CA GLU A 138 16.34 4.55 4.23
C GLU A 138 17.03 3.76 5.34
N ILE A 139 17.21 4.33 6.52
CA ILE A 139 17.61 3.57 7.73
C ILE A 139 16.36 3.41 8.58
N SER A 140 15.96 2.16 8.83
CA SER A 140 14.84 1.84 9.71
C SER A 140 15.28 0.93 10.84
N ILE A 141 14.53 0.96 11.94
CA ILE A 141 14.84 0.21 13.15
C ILE A 141 13.58 -0.47 13.62
N GLU A 142 13.70 -1.73 14.00
CA GLU A 142 12.57 -2.50 14.50
C GLU A 142 11.94 -1.82 15.74
N ARG A 143 10.60 -1.72 15.74
CA ARG A 143 9.79 -1.14 16.83
C ARG A 143 10.18 0.32 17.16
N SER A 144 10.72 1.07 16.20
CA SER A 144 11.02 2.50 16.36
C SER A 144 10.66 3.27 15.08
N ARG A 145 9.65 4.15 15.16
CA ARG A 145 9.23 5.00 14.04
C ARG A 145 9.91 6.39 14.04
N GLN A 146 10.62 6.75 15.11
CA GLN A 146 11.11 8.13 15.32
C GLN A 146 12.61 8.34 15.09
N ARG A 147 13.40 7.27 14.93
CA ARG A 147 14.87 7.36 14.78
C ARG A 147 15.41 6.87 13.44
N GLY A 148 14.52 6.68 12.46
CA GLY A 148 14.92 6.33 11.10
C GLY A 148 15.52 7.52 10.35
N LEU A 149 16.22 7.21 9.26
CA LEU A 149 16.70 8.18 8.28
C LEU A 149 15.95 7.92 6.98
N SER A 150 15.42 8.95 6.32
CA SER A 150 14.94 8.86 4.94
C SER A 150 15.46 10.06 4.17
N LYS A 151 16.35 9.82 3.21
CA LYS A 151 17.02 10.85 2.44
C LYS A 151 17.06 10.47 0.98
N ARG A 152 17.02 11.49 0.13
CA ARG A 152 17.14 11.34 -1.33
C ARG A 152 18.31 12.16 -1.81
N TYR A 153 19.14 11.54 -2.64
CA TYR A 153 20.35 12.11 -3.19
C TYR A 153 20.24 12.12 -4.71
N PRO A 154 20.71 13.17 -5.39
CA PRO A 154 20.77 13.18 -6.84
C PRO A 154 21.82 12.16 -7.31
N LYS A 155 21.45 11.33 -8.30
CA LYS A 155 22.36 10.33 -8.89
C LYS A 155 22.99 9.45 -7.78
N LEU A 156 24.31 9.26 -7.81
CA LEU A 156 25.09 8.48 -6.83
C LEU A 156 25.84 9.37 -5.81
N GLU A 157 25.50 10.65 -5.71
CA GLU A 157 26.18 11.61 -4.82
C GLU A 157 25.66 11.51 -3.37
N ILE A 158 25.89 10.34 -2.75
CA ILE A 158 25.43 10.04 -1.39
C ILE A 158 26.37 10.71 -0.38
N ASN A 159 25.80 11.43 0.59
CA ASN A 159 26.54 11.91 1.75
C ASN A 159 26.79 10.76 2.73
N TRP A 160 27.83 9.98 2.45
CA TRP A 160 28.22 8.81 3.23
C TRP A 160 28.54 9.11 4.69
N GLN A 161 29.08 10.30 4.98
CA GLN A 161 29.37 10.71 6.35
C GLN A 161 28.08 10.78 7.19
N GLU A 162 27.03 11.42 6.67
CA GLU A 162 25.72 11.51 7.35
C GLU A 162 25.11 10.12 7.57
N VAL A 163 25.25 9.22 6.60
CA VAL A 163 24.72 7.85 6.70
C VAL A 163 25.45 7.05 7.78
N ASP A 164 26.78 7.09 7.77
CA ASP A 164 27.61 6.38 8.74
C ASP A 164 27.40 6.92 10.17
N GLU A 165 27.43 8.26 10.34
CA GLU A 165 27.21 8.92 11.64
C GLU A 165 25.80 8.63 12.18
N HIS A 166 24.78 8.64 11.32
CA HIS A 166 23.42 8.28 11.75
C HIS A 166 23.37 6.83 12.21
N LEU A 167 23.96 5.90 11.46
CA LEU A 167 23.94 4.48 11.81
C LEU A 167 24.73 4.18 13.09
N GLU A 168 25.89 4.81 13.28
CA GLU A 168 26.67 4.73 14.52
C GLU A 168 25.90 5.29 15.73
N GLY A 169 25.15 6.38 15.54
CA GLY A 169 24.25 6.95 16.53
C GLY A 169 23.09 6.05 16.97
N LEU A 170 22.86 4.92 16.29
CA LEU A 170 21.86 3.91 16.66
C LEU A 170 22.43 2.77 17.51
N GLY A 171 23.72 2.82 17.87
CA GLY A 171 24.38 1.77 18.65
C GLY A 171 23.68 1.42 19.96
N ASP A 172 23.13 2.42 20.68
CA ASP A 172 22.40 2.19 21.93
C ASP A 172 21.10 1.38 21.72
N LEU A 173 20.42 1.60 20.59
CA LEU A 173 19.23 0.86 20.21
C LEU A 173 19.57 -0.56 19.77
N PHE A 174 20.69 -0.73 19.08
CA PHE A 174 21.20 -2.04 18.73
C PHE A 174 21.57 -2.86 19.98
N SER A 175 22.24 -2.26 20.97
CA SER A 175 22.52 -2.89 22.27
C SER A 175 21.25 -3.37 23.00
N LYS A 176 20.11 -2.72 22.74
CA LYS A 176 18.77 -3.13 23.22
C LYS A 176 18.12 -4.22 22.36
N ARG A 177 18.91 -4.92 21.53
CA ARG A 177 18.53 -5.99 20.60
C ARG A 177 17.50 -5.57 19.55
N ARG A 178 17.50 -4.29 19.14
CA ARG A 178 16.67 -3.83 18.03
C ARG A 178 17.41 -4.04 16.72
N LYS A 179 16.72 -4.60 15.74
CA LYS A 179 17.28 -4.81 14.41
C LYS A 179 17.34 -3.50 13.63
N ILE A 180 18.51 -3.20 13.05
CA ILE A 180 18.72 -2.05 12.16
C ILE A 180 18.68 -2.56 10.72
N ILE A 181 18.01 -1.82 9.85
CA ILE A 181 17.90 -2.10 8.42
C ILE A 181 18.37 -0.86 7.67
N PHE A 182 19.42 -1.02 6.87
CA PHE A 182 19.93 -0.01 5.96
C PHE A 182 19.44 -0.33 4.54
N GLY A 183 18.61 0.55 3.98
CA GLY A 183 17.99 0.46 2.68
C GLY A 183 18.60 1.43 1.68
N ILE A 184 18.88 0.97 0.47
CA ILE A 184 19.26 1.83 -0.65
C ILE A 184 18.43 1.49 -1.90
N GLU A 185 17.85 2.49 -2.53
CA GLU A 185 17.14 2.34 -3.80
C GLU A 185 17.76 3.24 -4.87
N PHE A 186 18.17 2.64 -5.98
CA PHE A 186 18.65 3.35 -7.15
C PHE A 186 17.55 3.47 -8.19
N VAL A 187 17.26 4.69 -8.61
CA VAL A 187 16.30 4.98 -9.67
C VAL A 187 17.07 5.36 -10.93
N TYR A 188 17.04 4.47 -11.94
CA TYR A 188 17.69 4.66 -13.24
C TYR A 188 16.71 5.14 -14.29
N LYS A 189 17.18 5.94 -15.23
CA LYS A 189 16.45 6.36 -16.42
C LYS A 189 17.26 5.99 -17.66
N GLU A 190 16.57 5.44 -18.65
CA GLU A 190 17.15 5.17 -19.97
C GLU A 190 17.46 6.51 -20.67
N VAL A 191 18.70 6.71 -21.10
CA VAL A 191 19.10 7.84 -21.92
C VAL A 191 18.86 7.46 -23.37
N THR A 192 17.65 7.71 -23.86
CA THR A 192 17.41 7.65 -25.30
C THR A 192 18.27 8.72 -25.94
N GLY A 193 19.25 8.34 -26.77
CA GLY A 193 20.09 9.31 -27.46
C GLY A 193 19.21 10.30 -28.24
N ASP A 194 19.50 11.59 -28.11
CA ASP A 194 18.88 12.66 -28.89
C ASP A 194 19.14 12.42 -30.39
N SER A 195 18.33 11.57 -31.01
CA SER A 195 18.30 11.40 -32.46
C SER A 195 17.50 12.55 -33.06
N THR A 196 18.26 13.59 -33.39
CA THR A 196 17.93 14.62 -34.37
C THR A 196 17.03 14.09 -35.50
N THR A 197 15.86 14.74 -35.65
CA THR A 197 15.06 14.86 -36.89
C THR A 197 14.99 13.64 -37.81
N ALA A 198 13.94 12.82 -37.66
CA ALA A 198 13.48 11.95 -38.74
C ALA A 198 12.07 12.37 -39.19
N LYS A 199 12.04 12.93 -40.41
CA LYS A 199 10.86 13.31 -41.20
C LYS A 199 9.74 12.26 -41.15
N GLY A 200 8.54 12.76 -40.88
CA GLY A 200 7.26 12.33 -41.46
C GLY A 200 7.09 10.87 -41.87
N LYS A 201 6.61 10.05 -40.94
CA LYS A 201 5.64 9.01 -41.26
C LYS A 201 4.41 9.25 -40.41
N LYS A 202 3.26 9.47 -41.06
CA LYS A 202 1.93 9.53 -40.42
C LYS A 202 1.77 8.30 -39.53
N LYS A 203 2.03 8.46 -38.24
CA LYS A 203 1.81 7.44 -37.22
C LYS A 203 0.30 7.29 -37.14
N LYS A 204 -0.22 6.14 -37.58
CA LYS A 204 -1.62 5.76 -37.30
C LYS A 204 -1.82 5.96 -35.80
N LYS A 205 -2.75 6.85 -35.44
CA LYS A 205 -3.10 7.15 -34.04
C LYS A 205 -3.34 5.81 -33.33
N SER A 206 -2.53 5.51 -32.33
CA SER A 206 -2.72 4.32 -31.50
C SER A 206 -4.13 4.38 -30.89
N ALA A 207 -4.82 3.25 -30.85
CA ALA A 207 -6.15 3.14 -30.23
C ALA A 207 -6.19 3.73 -28.81
N THR A 208 -5.05 3.72 -28.11
CA THR A 208 -4.87 4.31 -26.77
C THR A 208 -4.90 5.83 -26.76
N GLU A 209 -4.39 6.49 -27.79
CA GLU A 209 -4.38 7.94 -27.90
C GLU A 209 -5.73 8.47 -28.40
N ALA A 210 -6.39 7.72 -29.30
CA ALA A 210 -7.79 7.95 -29.65
C ALA A 210 -8.69 7.79 -28.41
N GLN A 211 -8.44 6.79 -27.55
CA GLN A 211 -9.16 6.61 -26.30
C GLN A 211 -8.85 7.72 -25.28
N LYS A 212 -7.62 8.22 -25.22
CA LYS A 212 -7.24 9.36 -24.36
C LYS A 212 -7.89 10.67 -24.84
N GLN A 213 -7.91 10.91 -26.15
CA GLN A 213 -8.63 12.03 -26.77
C GLN A 213 -10.13 11.89 -26.54
N GLN A 214 -10.70 10.68 -26.66
CA GLN A 214 -12.10 10.44 -26.35
C GLN A 214 -12.42 10.70 -24.86
N ARG A 215 -11.54 10.29 -23.92
CA ARG A 215 -11.73 10.58 -22.49
C ARG A 215 -11.60 12.07 -22.17
N ALA A 216 -10.67 12.77 -22.83
CA ALA A 216 -10.50 14.22 -22.67
C ALA A 216 -11.68 15.00 -23.27
N ALA A 217 -12.14 14.62 -24.47
CA ALA A 217 -13.32 15.19 -25.11
C ALA A 217 -14.59 14.94 -24.26
N ASN A 218 -14.70 13.74 -23.68
CA ASN A 218 -15.75 13.42 -22.72
C ASN A 218 -15.68 14.32 -21.48
N ALA A 219 -14.49 14.56 -20.94
CA ALA A 219 -14.31 15.40 -19.75
C ALA A 219 -14.82 16.83 -19.95
N GLY A 220 -14.71 17.38 -21.17
CA GLY A 220 -15.25 18.70 -21.52
C GLY A 220 -16.78 18.75 -21.48
N LEU A 221 -17.45 17.70 -21.98
CA LEU A 221 -18.92 17.58 -21.93
C LEU A 221 -19.42 17.40 -20.49
N TRP A 222 -18.81 16.49 -19.74
CA TRP A 222 -19.15 16.23 -18.34
C TRP A 222 -18.98 17.47 -17.45
N SER A 223 -17.87 18.19 -17.60
CA SER A 223 -17.59 19.39 -16.80
C SER A 223 -18.65 20.48 -17.02
N ARG A 224 -19.06 20.69 -18.28
CA ARG A 224 -20.10 21.66 -18.63
C ARG A 224 -21.48 21.25 -18.12
N LEU A 225 -21.79 19.95 -18.12
CA LEU A 225 -23.06 19.44 -17.58
C LEU A 225 -23.12 19.55 -16.06
N TYR A 226 -22.03 19.24 -15.36
CA TYR A 226 -21.94 19.41 -13.92
C TYR A 226 -22.05 20.89 -13.51
N GLU A 227 -21.41 21.80 -14.24
CA GLU A 227 -21.50 23.24 -13.97
C GLU A 227 -22.90 23.80 -14.24
N LEU A 228 -23.58 23.34 -15.30
CA LEU A 228 -24.97 23.72 -15.59
C LEU A 228 -25.93 23.32 -14.46
N HIS A 229 -25.77 22.11 -13.93
CA HIS A 229 -26.65 21.57 -12.88
C HIS A 229 -26.14 21.82 -11.46
N ARG A 230 -25.09 22.62 -11.30
CA ARG A 230 -24.54 22.97 -10.00
C ARG A 230 -25.54 23.81 -9.20
N CYS A 231 -25.82 23.37 -7.99
CA CYS A 231 -26.78 24.03 -7.13
C CYS A 231 -26.18 25.34 -6.59
N ARG A 232 -26.73 26.49 -7.01
CA ARG A 232 -26.28 27.82 -6.56
C ARG A 232 -26.97 28.32 -5.29
N SER A 233 -27.93 27.55 -4.76
CA SER A 233 -28.69 27.93 -3.57
C SER A 233 -27.92 27.58 -2.28
N LYS A 234 -27.69 28.59 -1.42
CA LYS A 234 -26.91 28.49 -0.18
C LYS A 234 -27.46 27.49 0.84
N HIS A 235 -28.75 27.15 0.77
CA HIS A 235 -29.43 26.28 1.74
C HIS A 235 -30.12 25.07 1.08
N CYS A 236 -29.67 24.66 -0.10
CA CYS A 236 -30.25 23.49 -0.76
C CYS A 236 -29.90 22.18 -0.03
N LYS A 237 -30.91 21.45 0.41
CA LYS A 237 -30.77 20.13 1.07
C LYS A 237 -30.59 18.97 0.09
N GLN A 238 -30.63 19.22 -1.22
CA GLN A 238 -30.62 18.16 -2.25
C GLN A 238 -29.21 17.75 -2.70
N GLY A 239 -28.17 18.49 -2.31
CA GLY A 239 -26.77 18.20 -2.65
C GLY A 239 -26.18 19.16 -3.69
N PRO A 240 -24.94 18.88 -4.15
CA PRO A 240 -24.17 19.81 -4.98
C PRO A 240 -24.74 20.00 -6.40
N HIS A 241 -25.51 19.04 -6.91
CA HIS A 241 -26.15 19.11 -8.22
C HIS A 241 -27.66 18.93 -8.07
N CYS A 242 -28.42 19.90 -8.59
CA CYS A 242 -29.87 19.96 -8.39
C CYS A 242 -30.55 20.56 -9.62
N LEU A 243 -31.77 20.10 -9.92
CA LEU A 243 -32.62 20.66 -10.98
C LEU A 243 -33.75 21.48 -10.34
N PRO A 244 -33.87 22.79 -10.62
CA PRO A 244 -35.01 23.57 -10.18
C PRO A 244 -36.23 23.28 -11.07
N ASP A 245 -37.38 23.07 -10.43
CA ASP A 245 -38.68 23.02 -11.11
C ASP A 245 -39.17 24.43 -11.47
N GLU A 246 -40.19 24.52 -12.33
CA GLU A 246 -40.96 25.75 -12.63
C GLU A 246 -41.50 26.46 -11.37
N ARG A 247 -41.65 25.74 -10.26
CA ARG A 247 -42.09 26.26 -8.95
C ARG A 247 -40.94 26.69 -8.04
N GLY A 248 -39.69 26.67 -8.52
CA GLY A 248 -38.47 26.97 -7.74
C GLY A 248 -38.04 25.88 -6.77
N ASN A 249 -38.68 24.70 -6.81
CA ASN A 249 -38.30 23.58 -5.96
C ASN A 249 -37.09 22.85 -6.56
N HIS A 250 -36.03 22.70 -5.78
CA HIS A 250 -34.84 21.97 -6.21
C HIS A 250 -35.03 20.46 -6.03
N ARG A 251 -34.69 19.68 -7.05
CA ARG A 251 -34.66 18.21 -7.02
C ARG A 251 -33.23 17.70 -7.13
N LYS A 252 -32.88 16.67 -6.37
CA LYS A 252 -31.56 16.03 -6.44
C LYS A 252 -31.38 15.34 -7.80
N LEU A 253 -30.28 15.63 -8.48
CA LEU A 253 -29.84 14.89 -9.66
C LEU A 253 -28.93 13.74 -9.23
N LEU A 254 -29.25 12.53 -9.69
CA LEU A 254 -28.45 11.33 -9.45
C LEU A 254 -27.45 11.10 -10.59
N PRO A 255 -26.31 10.41 -10.33
CA PRO A 255 -25.32 10.11 -11.36
C PRO A 255 -25.90 9.43 -12.61
N ALA A 256 -26.78 8.44 -12.43
CA ALA A 256 -27.45 7.75 -13.54
C ALA A 256 -28.30 8.68 -14.44
N GLN A 257 -28.88 9.75 -13.86
CA GLN A 257 -29.67 10.72 -14.62
C GLN A 257 -28.77 11.67 -15.42
N LEU A 258 -27.61 12.02 -14.88
CA LEU A 258 -26.60 12.78 -15.61
C LEU A 258 -26.02 11.96 -16.77
N GLU A 259 -25.79 10.66 -16.57
CA GLU A 259 -25.41 9.73 -17.64
C GLU A 259 -26.44 9.66 -18.76
N GLU A 260 -27.73 9.60 -18.41
CA GLU A 260 -28.83 9.58 -19.38
C GLU A 260 -28.91 10.90 -20.18
N ILE A 261 -28.68 12.04 -19.53
CA ILE A 261 -28.59 13.35 -20.20
C ILE A 261 -27.39 13.39 -21.16
N VAL A 262 -26.21 12.93 -20.73
CA VAL A 262 -25.02 12.87 -21.60
C VAL A 262 -25.27 11.97 -22.82
N TYR A 263 -25.90 10.81 -22.62
CA TYR A 263 -26.25 9.90 -23.71
C TYR A 263 -27.19 10.57 -24.71
N TYR A 264 -28.21 11.29 -24.21
CA TYR A 264 -29.11 12.04 -25.07
C TYR A 264 -28.41 13.14 -25.86
N ILE A 265 -27.52 13.92 -25.22
CA ILE A 265 -26.75 14.98 -25.91
C ILE A 265 -25.92 14.37 -27.04
N LYS A 266 -25.24 13.25 -26.78
CA LYS A 266 -24.44 12.55 -27.79
C LYS A 266 -25.25 11.99 -28.94
N ALA A 267 -26.46 11.48 -28.67
CA ALA A 267 -27.34 10.92 -29.68
C ALA A 267 -27.95 11.99 -30.62
N ASN A 268 -27.93 13.27 -30.21
CA ASN A 268 -28.47 14.41 -30.98
C ASN A 268 -27.37 15.36 -31.50
N MET A 269 -26.10 14.95 -31.48
CA MET A 269 -25.01 15.73 -32.07
C MET A 269 -25.15 15.80 -33.59
N GLU A 270 -25.01 17.00 -34.18
CA GLU A 270 -25.02 17.16 -35.63
C GLU A 270 -23.75 16.59 -36.27
N GLU A 271 -23.82 16.17 -37.55
CA GLU A 271 -22.69 15.56 -38.25
C GLU A 271 -21.54 16.57 -38.43
N GLY A 272 -20.49 16.42 -37.59
CA GLY A 272 -19.34 17.32 -37.55
C GLY A 272 -19.18 18.10 -36.23
N GLU A 273 -20.15 18.03 -35.31
CA GLU A 273 -19.99 18.56 -33.96
C GLU A 273 -19.07 17.68 -33.12
N THR A 274 -18.26 18.32 -32.27
CA THR A 274 -17.40 17.62 -31.31
C THR A 274 -17.99 17.70 -29.90
N GLU A 275 -17.62 16.77 -29.02
CA GLU A 275 -18.06 16.76 -27.61
C GLU A 275 -17.64 18.05 -26.85
N GLU A 276 -16.78 18.88 -27.43
CA GLU A 276 -16.34 20.18 -26.93
C GLU A 276 -17.21 21.35 -27.42
N THR A 277 -17.87 21.23 -28.57
CA THR A 277 -18.67 22.31 -29.20
C THR A 277 -20.17 22.12 -29.03
N VAL A 278 -20.64 20.90 -28.75
CA VAL A 278 -22.07 20.62 -28.53
C VAL A 278 -22.63 21.46 -27.38
N LYS A 279 -23.81 22.04 -27.57
CA LYS A 279 -24.52 22.83 -26.55
C LYS A 279 -25.02 21.89 -25.45
N VAL A 280 -24.76 22.27 -24.20
CA VAL A 280 -25.18 21.49 -23.01
C VAL A 280 -26.50 22.02 -22.43
N ASP A 281 -26.92 23.22 -22.83
CA ASP A 281 -28.20 23.85 -22.46
C ASP A 281 -29.33 23.34 -23.39
N ILE A 282 -29.54 22.02 -23.35
CA ILE A 282 -30.63 21.36 -24.08
C ILE A 282 -31.76 21.11 -23.08
N GLU A 283 -33.01 21.33 -23.50
CA GLU A 283 -34.18 20.96 -22.71
C GLU A 283 -34.14 19.47 -22.36
N ILE A 284 -34.10 19.16 -21.06
CA ILE A 284 -34.03 17.78 -20.58
C ILE A 284 -35.24 17.01 -21.14
N PRO A 285 -35.03 15.88 -21.85
CA PRO A 285 -36.11 15.11 -22.43
C PRO A 285 -37.20 14.75 -21.41
N PRO A 286 -38.48 14.79 -21.79
CA PRO A 286 -39.60 14.55 -20.86
C PRO A 286 -39.54 13.20 -20.13
N HIS A 287 -38.90 12.17 -20.71
CA HIS A 287 -38.74 10.87 -20.06
C HIS A 287 -37.72 10.90 -18.90
N ILE A 288 -36.60 11.61 -19.08
CA ILE A 288 -35.61 11.84 -18.02
C ILE A 288 -36.22 12.74 -16.94
N LEU A 289 -36.93 13.79 -17.34
CA LEU A 289 -37.65 14.66 -16.41
C LEU A 289 -38.65 13.84 -15.58
N ARG A 290 -39.49 13.00 -16.21
CA ARG A 290 -40.44 12.12 -15.53
C ARG A 290 -39.76 11.17 -14.52
N ASN A 291 -38.61 10.60 -14.88
CA ASN A 291 -37.79 9.77 -13.99
C ASN A 291 -37.28 10.56 -12.76
N ILE A 292 -36.83 11.80 -12.95
CA ILE A 292 -36.48 12.73 -11.86
C ILE A 292 -37.70 13.02 -10.97
N LEU A 293 -38.88 13.23 -11.60
CA LEU A 293 -40.11 13.53 -10.88
C LEU A 293 -40.59 12.34 -10.04
N ASP A 294 -40.58 11.12 -10.58
CA ASP A 294 -41.12 9.92 -9.93
C ASP A 294 -40.21 9.43 -8.79
N ASN A 295 -38.88 9.57 -8.90
CA ASN A 295 -37.95 9.29 -7.81
C ASN A 295 -38.13 10.22 -6.60
N SER A 296 -38.60 11.45 -6.82
CA SER A 296 -38.95 12.37 -5.72
C SER A 296 -40.27 11.99 -5.03
N ARG A 297 -41.21 11.38 -5.76
CA ARG A 297 -42.50 10.92 -5.23
C ARG A 297 -42.34 9.66 -4.38
N LYS A 298 -41.51 8.69 -4.80
CA LYS A 298 -41.18 7.51 -3.98
C LYS A 298 -40.62 7.90 -2.62
N ARG A 299 -39.69 8.85 -2.56
CA ARG A 299 -39.13 9.35 -1.29
C ARG A 299 -40.11 10.15 -0.42
N LYS A 300 -41.22 10.65 -0.98
CA LYS A 300 -42.32 11.25 -0.19
C LYS A 300 -43.31 10.21 0.34
N ALA A 301 -43.47 9.08 -0.35
CA ALA A 301 -44.26 7.95 0.13
C ALA A 301 -43.59 7.23 1.32
N ASP A 302 -42.26 7.09 1.27
CA ASP A 302 -41.49 6.44 2.35
C ASP A 302 -41.37 7.31 3.62
N ASN A 303 -41.70 8.60 3.55
CA ASN A 303 -41.63 9.55 4.67
C ASN A 303 -43.01 10.02 5.16
N SER A 304 -44.08 9.25 4.89
CA SER A 304 -45.42 9.58 5.42
C SER A 304 -45.60 8.99 6.82
N PRO A 305 -45.88 9.81 7.86
CA PRO A 305 -46.29 9.31 9.16
C PRO A 305 -47.82 9.28 9.20
N ASP A 306 -48.43 8.12 8.95
CA ASP A 306 -49.81 7.91 9.39
C ASP A 306 -49.91 6.62 10.21
N CYS A 307 -50.00 6.87 11.52
CA CYS A 307 -50.24 5.89 12.56
C CYS A 307 -51.73 5.57 12.57
N ARG A 308 -52.09 4.29 12.54
CA ARG A 308 -53.27 3.77 13.25
C ARG A 308 -53.20 2.24 13.36
N HIS A 309 -53.13 1.77 14.60
CA HIS A 309 -53.18 0.38 15.07
C HIS A 309 -51.89 -0.46 14.94
N CYS A 310 -51.13 -0.57 16.04
CA CYS A 310 -51.25 -1.75 16.90
C CYS A 310 -50.44 -1.59 18.19
N LYS A 311 -50.93 -2.29 19.22
CA LYS A 311 -50.67 -2.16 20.65
C LYS A 311 -49.25 -2.55 21.06
N VAL A 312 -48.72 -1.78 22.01
CA VAL A 312 -48.01 -2.21 23.23
C VAL A 312 -47.46 -3.64 23.20
N HIS A 313 -46.15 -3.76 23.05
CA HIS A 313 -45.34 -4.54 23.99
C HIS A 313 -44.02 -3.81 24.24
N VAL A 314 -43.80 -3.56 25.53
CA VAL A 314 -42.55 -3.12 26.15
C VAL A 314 -41.53 -4.27 26.14
N SER A 315 -40.24 -3.90 26.22
CA SER A 315 -39.02 -4.74 26.31
C SER A 315 -38.46 -5.11 24.93
N GLU A 316 -37.26 -4.73 24.52
CA GLU A 316 -36.06 -4.24 25.21
C GLU A 316 -35.39 -3.18 24.32
N THR A 317 -34.76 -2.21 24.99
CA THR A 317 -33.82 -1.27 24.36
C THR A 317 -32.64 -2.05 23.81
N ILE A 318 -32.69 -2.41 22.52
CA ILE A 318 -31.47 -2.74 21.78
C ILE A 318 -30.74 -1.41 21.61
N PRO A 319 -29.51 -1.25 22.14
CA PRO A 319 -28.76 -0.03 21.94
C PRO A 319 -28.53 0.13 20.44
N SER A 320 -28.81 1.34 19.95
CA SER A 320 -28.33 1.87 18.68
C SER A 320 -26.96 1.27 18.38
N GLU A 321 -26.89 0.39 17.36
CA GLU A 321 -25.61 -0.07 16.85
C GLU A 321 -24.89 1.16 16.32
N ASP A 322 -24.00 1.63 17.17
CA ASP A 322 -22.94 2.57 16.95
C ASP A 322 -22.40 2.35 15.54
N SER A 323 -22.64 3.33 14.66
CA SER A 323 -22.02 3.39 13.34
C SER A 323 -20.52 3.45 13.60
N GLY A 324 -19.90 2.26 13.64
CA GLY A 324 -18.52 2.06 14.05
C GLY A 324 -17.61 2.94 13.23
N ASP A 325 -17.33 4.12 13.77
CA ASP A 325 -16.35 5.01 13.22
C ASP A 325 -15.01 4.35 13.56
N VAL A 326 -14.30 3.90 12.54
CA VAL A 326 -12.98 3.32 12.71
C VAL A 326 -12.05 4.44 13.17
N GLU A 327 -11.84 4.54 14.47
CA GLU A 327 -10.99 5.55 15.10
C GLU A 327 -9.51 5.21 14.86
N GLY A 328 -8.76 6.16 14.28
CA GLY A 328 -7.35 6.02 13.96
C GLY A 328 -6.97 6.48 12.54
N ASP A 329 -5.70 6.30 12.18
CA ASP A 329 -5.22 6.53 10.81
C ASP A 329 -5.85 5.50 9.86
N ARG A 330 -6.68 6.00 8.94
CA ARG A 330 -7.51 5.19 8.05
C ARG A 330 -6.69 4.31 7.11
N HIS A 331 -5.50 4.77 6.73
CA HIS A 331 -4.57 4.00 5.91
C HIS A 331 -3.94 2.86 6.72
N ALA A 332 -3.46 3.16 7.93
CA ALA A 332 -2.90 2.15 8.84
C ALA A 332 -3.93 1.04 9.17
N LYS A 333 -5.20 1.41 9.38
CA LYS A 333 -6.28 0.44 9.62
C LYS A 333 -6.55 -0.47 8.43
N LEU A 334 -6.47 0.05 7.21
CA LEU A 334 -6.59 -0.77 6.00
C LEU A 334 -5.42 -1.75 5.87
N GLU A 335 -4.21 -1.32 6.21
CA GLU A 335 -3.00 -2.15 6.23
C GLU A 335 -3.10 -3.27 7.29
N GLU A 336 -3.56 -2.95 8.51
CA GLU A 336 -3.85 -3.93 9.57
C GLU A 336 -4.87 -4.98 9.11
N TYR A 337 -5.95 -4.54 8.46
CA TYR A 337 -6.95 -5.46 7.89
C TYR A 337 -6.35 -6.37 6.80
N CYS A 338 -5.51 -5.82 5.92
CA CYS A 338 -4.85 -6.58 4.86
C CYS A 338 -3.91 -7.65 5.42
N ASN A 339 -3.15 -7.32 6.47
CA ASN A 339 -2.28 -8.25 7.17
C ASN A 339 -3.08 -9.33 7.91
N TRP A 340 -4.12 -8.93 8.66
CA TRP A 340 -5.02 -9.88 9.31
C TRP A 340 -5.66 -10.84 8.30
N GLY A 341 -6.12 -10.35 7.14
CA GLY A 341 -6.71 -11.20 6.11
C GLY A 341 -5.77 -12.29 5.59
N LEU A 342 -4.46 -12.03 5.57
CA LEU A 342 -3.44 -13.01 5.16
C LEU A 342 -3.15 -14.05 6.25
N THR A 343 -3.29 -13.71 7.53
CA THR A 343 -3.11 -14.67 8.64
C THR A 343 -4.29 -15.63 8.78
N GLN A 344 -5.45 -15.29 8.22
CA GLN A 344 -6.64 -16.15 8.24
C GLN A 344 -6.59 -17.31 7.25
N VAL A 345 -5.55 -17.42 6.40
CA VAL A 345 -5.54 -18.41 5.30
C VAL A 345 -4.18 -19.10 5.13
N ASP A 346 -4.17 -20.43 5.26
CA ASP A 346 -2.96 -21.24 5.10
C ASP A 346 -2.60 -21.53 3.63
N SER A 347 -3.60 -21.55 2.74
CA SER A 347 -3.41 -21.85 1.32
C SER A 347 -2.63 -20.74 0.59
N GLU A 348 -1.50 -21.11 -0.01
CA GLU A 348 -0.66 -20.19 -0.77
C GLU A 348 -1.38 -19.61 -2.00
N ARG A 349 -2.15 -20.43 -2.72
CA ARG A 349 -2.99 -19.97 -3.84
C ARG A 349 -3.99 -18.90 -3.40
N TRP A 350 -4.56 -19.07 -2.21
CA TRP A 350 -5.54 -18.13 -1.66
C TRP A 350 -4.88 -16.85 -1.13
N ARG A 351 -3.72 -16.99 -0.48
CA ARG A 351 -2.87 -15.85 -0.05
C ARG A 351 -2.47 -14.98 -1.23
N ASN A 352 -2.03 -15.56 -2.35
CA ASN A 352 -1.68 -14.81 -3.55
C ASN A 352 -2.90 -14.03 -4.10
N ALA A 353 -4.09 -14.65 -4.10
CA ALA A 353 -5.29 -13.97 -4.58
C ALA A 353 -5.75 -12.85 -3.65
N LEU A 354 -5.62 -13.02 -2.33
CA LEU A 354 -5.86 -11.97 -1.33
C LEU A 354 -4.85 -10.84 -1.43
N GLN A 355 -3.57 -11.12 -1.69
CA GLN A 355 -2.56 -10.07 -1.91
C GLN A 355 -2.91 -9.17 -3.10
N ILE A 356 -3.44 -9.73 -4.19
CA ILE A 356 -3.93 -8.94 -5.32
C ILE A 356 -5.10 -8.05 -4.89
N ALA A 357 -6.04 -8.56 -4.08
CA ALA A 357 -7.14 -7.77 -3.54
C ALA A 357 -6.66 -6.64 -2.60
N ASN A 358 -5.69 -6.93 -1.74
CA ASN A 358 -5.05 -5.96 -0.85
C ASN A 358 -4.39 -4.84 -1.67
N GLN A 359 -3.61 -5.19 -2.69
CA GLN A 359 -2.97 -4.20 -3.56
C GLN A 359 -4.00 -3.32 -4.27
N VAL A 360 -5.09 -3.92 -4.77
CA VAL A 360 -6.19 -3.16 -5.39
C VAL A 360 -6.84 -2.21 -4.39
N ALA A 361 -7.05 -2.62 -3.14
CA ALA A 361 -7.60 -1.75 -2.10
C ALA A 361 -6.69 -0.55 -1.81
N MET A 362 -5.38 -0.79 -1.70
CA MET A 362 -4.38 0.26 -1.45
C MET A 362 -4.26 1.22 -2.65
N ASP A 363 -4.17 0.70 -3.88
CA ASP A 363 -4.01 1.49 -5.10
C ASP A 363 -5.25 2.34 -5.44
N GLN A 364 -6.44 1.89 -5.01
CA GLN A 364 -7.70 2.60 -5.20
C GLN A 364 -8.12 3.43 -3.99
N PHE A 365 -7.27 3.52 -2.95
CA PHE A 365 -7.52 4.28 -1.72
C PHE A 365 -8.85 3.89 -1.03
N LEU A 366 -9.17 2.60 -1.01
CA LEU A 366 -10.44 2.08 -0.49
C LEU A 366 -10.38 1.94 1.03
N GLU A 367 -10.68 3.03 1.74
CA GLU A 367 -10.77 3.05 3.21
C GLU A 367 -11.82 2.03 3.73
N LEU A 368 -11.57 1.41 4.90
CA LEU A 368 -12.50 0.42 5.49
C LEU A 368 -13.92 0.95 5.64
N ASN A 369 -14.08 2.23 6.02
CA ASN A 369 -15.38 2.89 6.12
C ASN A 369 -16.09 2.98 4.77
N THR A 370 -15.37 3.31 3.70
CA THR A 370 -15.91 3.33 2.33
C THR A 370 -16.37 1.94 1.90
N ILE A 371 -15.60 0.91 2.25
CA ILE A 371 -15.94 -0.48 1.94
C ILE A 371 -17.19 -0.94 2.70
N LEU A 372 -17.32 -0.55 3.98
CA LEU A 372 -18.51 -0.85 4.79
C LEU A 372 -19.76 -0.14 4.30
N GLN A 373 -19.64 1.10 3.83
CA GLN A 373 -20.76 1.89 3.30
C GLN A 373 -21.20 1.40 1.92
N HIS A 374 -20.26 0.93 1.09
CA HIS A 374 -20.52 0.56 -0.31
C HIS A 374 -19.92 -0.80 -0.70
N PRO A 375 -20.29 -1.89 -0.01
CA PRO A 375 -19.65 -3.20 -0.17
C PRO A 375 -19.79 -3.78 -1.59
N LYS A 376 -20.96 -3.60 -2.21
CA LYS A 376 -21.23 -4.09 -3.57
C LYS A 376 -20.40 -3.34 -4.62
N VAL A 377 -20.32 -2.01 -4.50
CA VAL A 377 -19.56 -1.16 -5.43
C VAL A 377 -18.08 -1.50 -5.37
N VAL A 378 -17.55 -1.73 -4.17
CA VAL A 378 -16.15 -2.13 -3.98
C VAL A 378 -15.87 -3.53 -4.54
N ALA A 379 -16.75 -4.50 -4.30
CA ALA A 379 -16.58 -5.84 -4.85
C ALA A 379 -16.57 -5.83 -6.38
N ASP A 380 -17.49 -5.08 -7.01
CA ASP A 380 -17.55 -4.93 -8.46
C ASP A 380 -16.31 -4.23 -9.03
N LEU A 381 -15.80 -3.22 -8.34
CA LEU A 381 -14.55 -2.54 -8.69
C LEU A 381 -13.35 -3.50 -8.63
N MET A 382 -13.24 -4.30 -7.58
CA MET A 382 -12.18 -5.29 -7.44
C MET A 382 -12.22 -6.35 -8.55
N ILE A 383 -13.42 -6.83 -8.90
CA ILE A 383 -13.62 -7.77 -10.01
C ILE A 383 -13.18 -7.15 -11.34
N LYS A 384 -13.55 -5.88 -11.58
CA LYS A 384 -13.12 -5.12 -12.77
C LYS A 384 -11.60 -4.99 -12.86
N LEU A 385 -10.94 -4.91 -11.70
CA LEU A 385 -9.48 -4.86 -11.55
C LEU A 385 -8.82 -6.25 -11.42
N LYS A 386 -9.50 -7.30 -11.93
CA LYS A 386 -8.99 -8.69 -12.05
C LYS A 386 -8.81 -9.44 -10.73
N VAL A 387 -9.40 -8.97 -9.63
CA VAL A 387 -9.53 -9.79 -8.41
C VAL A 387 -10.57 -10.89 -8.65
N PRO A 388 -10.29 -12.16 -8.29
CA PRO A 388 -11.28 -13.22 -8.40
C PRO A 388 -12.57 -12.88 -7.63
N PRO A 389 -13.78 -13.11 -8.18
CA PRO A 389 -15.04 -12.69 -7.57
C PRO A 389 -15.26 -13.20 -6.14
N GLY A 390 -14.87 -14.45 -5.86
CA GLY A 390 -14.97 -15.02 -4.51
C GLY A 390 -14.08 -14.28 -3.50
N ILE A 391 -12.89 -13.85 -3.93
CA ILE A 391 -11.94 -13.11 -3.10
C ILE A 391 -12.44 -11.69 -2.86
N ALA A 392 -12.96 -11.01 -3.88
CA ALA A 392 -13.54 -9.68 -3.74
C ALA A 392 -14.71 -9.67 -2.75
N LEU A 393 -15.62 -10.65 -2.83
CA LEU A 393 -16.73 -10.79 -1.88
C LEU A 393 -16.26 -11.10 -0.46
N GLN A 394 -15.28 -11.99 -0.31
CA GLN A 394 -14.68 -12.32 0.98
C GLN A 394 -13.99 -11.10 1.60
N PHE A 395 -13.20 -10.38 0.83
CA PHE A 395 -12.49 -9.19 1.26
C PHE A 395 -13.44 -8.13 1.82
N VAL A 396 -14.59 -7.92 1.19
CA VAL A 396 -15.56 -6.92 1.68
C VAL A 396 -16.33 -7.43 2.90
N SER A 397 -16.64 -8.72 2.96
CA SER A 397 -17.45 -9.33 4.02
C SER A 397 -16.69 -9.48 5.34
N ASN A 398 -15.38 -9.69 5.27
CA ASN A 398 -14.53 -9.97 6.43
C ASN A 398 -14.19 -8.73 7.26
N ILE A 399 -14.43 -7.52 6.78
CA ILE A 399 -14.14 -6.27 7.52
C ILE A 399 -14.95 -6.21 8.82
N LYS A 400 -16.23 -6.65 8.79
CA LYS A 400 -17.05 -6.72 10.01
C LYS A 400 -16.53 -7.76 11.02
N LYS A 401 -15.86 -8.81 10.54
CA LYS A 401 -15.25 -9.83 11.40
C LYS A 401 -13.99 -9.25 12.05
N PHE A 402 -13.12 -8.61 11.26
CA PHE A 402 -11.94 -7.90 11.74
C PHE A 402 -12.27 -6.88 12.84
N LEU A 403 -13.24 -5.99 12.61
CA LEU A 403 -13.62 -4.96 13.59
C LEU A 403 -14.23 -5.52 14.90
N ARG A 404 -14.69 -6.78 14.91
CA ARG A 404 -15.17 -7.45 16.14
C ARG A 404 -14.07 -8.17 16.91
N GLU A 405 -13.00 -8.58 16.23
CA GLU A 405 -11.86 -9.23 16.88
C GLU A 405 -10.86 -8.21 17.46
N GLU A 406 -11.01 -6.94 17.08
CA GLU A 406 -10.18 -5.83 17.54
C GLU A 406 -10.77 -5.08 18.75
N LYS A 407 -12.06 -5.30 19.06
CA LYS A 407 -12.71 -4.87 20.30
C LYS A 407 -12.58 -5.95 21.36
#